data_AF-A0A920P8B2-F1
#
_entry.id   AF-A0A920P8B2-F1
#
_cell.length_a   1.000
_cell.length_b   1.000
_cell.length_c   1.000
_cell.angle_alpha   90.00
_cell.angle_beta   90.00
_cell.angle_gamma   90.00
#
_symmetry.space_group_name_H-M   'P 1'
#
loop_
_entity.id
_entity.type
_entity.pdbx_description
1 polymer ?
#
loop_
_entity_poly.entity_id
_entity_poly.type
_entity_poly.pdbx_seq_one_letter_code
_entity_poly.pdbx_strand_id
1 'polypeptide(L)' 'MSVAIGYVPGAFGQGGDNPVFLKDLVDLGDGYKYDSIWLSDRFVSDSFNLEPIVALSMIARTRNG' A
#
# COMPACT_ATOMS: atom_id res chain seq x y z
N MET A 1 -19.80 -5.69 -18.19
CA MET A 1 -19.19 -4.71 -17.26
C MET A 1 -18.91 -5.45 -15.96
N SER A 2 -17.67 -5.48 -15.48
CA SER A 2 -17.28 -6.15 -14.22
C SER A 2 -17.15 -5.14 -13.09
N VAL A 3 -17.55 -5.54 -11.88
CA VAL A 3 -17.32 -4.78 -10.65
C VAL A 3 -15.95 -5.20 -10.08
N ALA A 4 -15.16 -4.24 -9.61
CA ALA A 4 -13.88 -4.46 -8.96
C ALA A 4 -13.94 -3.92 -7.52
N ILE A 5 -13.25 -4.58 -6.59
CA ILE A 5 -13.21 -4.23 -5.17
C ILE A 5 -11.77 -3.88 -4.79
N GLY A 6 -11.54 -2.64 -4.38
CA GLY A 6 -10.27 -2.19 -3.82
C GLY A 6 -10.32 -2.01 -2.31
N TYR A 7 -9.16 -1.84 -1.68
CA TYR A 7 -9.07 -1.53 -0.26
C TYR A 7 -8.06 -0.40 0.03
N VAL A 8 -8.28 0.28 1.16
CA VAL A 8 -7.42 1.33 1.69
C VAL A 8 -6.92 0.86 3.06
N PRO A 9 -5.62 0.62 3.26
CA PRO A 9 -5.08 0.11 4.52
C PRO A 9 -5.07 1.12 5.69
N GLY A 10 -5.69 2.29 5.53
CA GLY A 10 -5.72 3.35 6.54
C GLY A 10 -4.55 4.32 6.45
N ALA A 11 -4.27 5.04 7.55
CA ALA A 11 -3.18 6.02 7.59
C ALA A 11 -1.83 5.34 7.41
N PHE A 12 -1.21 5.57 6.25
CA PHE A 12 0.12 5.09 5.92
C PHE A 12 1.13 5.63 6.94
N GLY A 13 1.91 4.73 7.54
CA GLY A 13 2.81 5.01 8.68
C GLY A 13 2.64 4.10 9.89
N GLN A 14 1.59 3.26 9.93
CA GLN A 14 1.38 2.27 11.01
C GLN A 14 2.35 1.07 10.97
N GLY A 15 3.22 1.00 9.96
CA GLY A 15 4.25 -0.05 9.86
C GLY A 15 5.42 0.12 10.83
N GLY A 16 5.53 1.26 11.52
CA GLY A 16 6.63 1.56 12.43
C GLY A 16 7.99 1.36 11.75
N ASP A 17 8.84 0.54 12.34
CA ASP A 17 10.18 0.23 11.83
C ASP A 17 10.20 -0.91 10.79
N ASN A 18 9.05 -1.46 10.36
CA ASN A 18 9.02 -2.55 9.38
C ASN A 18 9.29 -2.02 7.95
N PRO A 19 10.47 -2.30 7.36
CA PRO A 19 10.83 -1.77 6.05
C PRO A 19 10.07 -2.42 4.89
N VAL A 20 9.40 -3.55 5.12
CA VAL A 20 8.64 -4.30 4.10
C VAL A 20 7.14 -4.23 4.32
N PHE A 21 6.66 -3.40 5.25
CA PHE A 21 5.25 -3.29 5.60
C PHE A 21 4.33 -3.05 4.38
N LEU A 22 4.79 -2.25 3.43
CA LEU A 22 4.03 -1.98 2.20
C LEU A 22 3.84 -3.23 1.33
N LYS A 23 4.85 -4.11 1.29
CA LYS A 23 4.75 -5.41 0.62
C LYS A 23 3.75 -6.31 1.35
N ASP A 24 3.82 -6.36 2.68
CA ASP A 24 2.92 -7.18 3.50
C ASP A 24 1.44 -6.79 3.27
N LEU A 25 1.15 -5.49 3.10
CA LEU A 25 -0.19 -5.02 2.75
C LEU A 25 -0.61 -5.52 1.35
N VAL A 26 0.26 -5.42 0.35
CA VAL A 26 -0.04 -5.91 -1.00
C VAL A 26 -0.30 -7.42 -0.98
N ASP A 27 0.55 -8.19 -0.33
CA ASP A 27 0.42 -9.64 -0.19
C ASP A 27 -0.90 -10.02 0.52
N LEU A 28 -1.28 -9.25 1.55
CA LEU A 28 -2.58 -9.39 2.22
C LEU A 28 -3.74 -9.13 1.26
N GLY A 29 -3.66 -8.04 0.49
CA GLY A 29 -4.66 -7.67 -0.51
C GLY A 29 -4.87 -8.75 -1.57
N ASP A 30 -3.76 -9.28 -2.08
CA ASP A 30 -3.75 -10.36 -3.07
C ASP A 30 -4.33 -11.66 -2.47
N GLY A 31 -4.02 -11.98 -1.20
CA GLY A 31 -4.59 -13.11 -0.47
C GLY A 31 -6.13 -13.07 -0.35
N TYR A 32 -6.70 -11.87 -0.21
CA TYR A 32 -8.16 -11.65 -0.20
C TYR A 32 -8.76 -11.37 -1.58
N LYS A 33 -7.95 -11.38 -2.65
CA LYS A 33 -8.36 -11.13 -4.04
C LYS A 33 -8.95 -9.74 -4.25
N TYR A 34 -8.40 -8.73 -3.58
CA TYR A 34 -8.71 -7.34 -3.92
C TYR A 34 -8.06 -6.96 -5.26
N ASP A 35 -8.78 -6.17 -6.06
CA ASP A 35 -8.33 -5.74 -7.39
C ASP A 35 -7.35 -4.57 -7.33
N SER A 36 -7.35 -3.79 -6.23
CA SER A 36 -6.49 -2.62 -6.07
C SER A 36 -6.22 -2.25 -4.61
N ILE A 37 -5.06 -1.63 -4.39
CA ILE A 37 -4.68 -0.97 -3.14
C ILE A 37 -4.64 0.54 -3.37
N TRP A 38 -5.16 1.31 -2.40
CA TRP A 38 -5.28 2.76 -2.49
C TRP A 38 -4.55 3.41 -1.32
N LEU A 39 -3.73 4.43 -1.60
CA LEU A 39 -3.00 5.19 -0.59
C LEU A 39 -3.51 6.63 -0.54
N SER A 40 -3.56 7.20 0.66
CA SER A 40 -3.86 8.62 0.85
C SER A 40 -2.69 9.47 0.39
N ASP A 41 -3.00 10.56 -0.32
CA ASP A 41 -2.09 11.67 -0.61
C ASP A 41 -1.56 12.36 0.66
N ARG A 42 -2.28 12.22 1.77
CA ARG A 42 -2.02 12.90 3.04
C ARG A 42 -1.40 11.95 4.04
N PHE A 43 -0.18 12.26 4.51
CA PHE A 43 0.34 11.69 5.76
C PHE A 43 0.02 12.61 6.92
N VAL A 44 -0.48 12.01 7.99
CA VAL A 44 -0.50 12.63 9.31
C VAL A 44 0.23 11.66 10.22
N SER A 45 1.52 11.91 10.42
CA SER A 45 2.39 11.06 11.22
C SER A 45 3.57 11.89 11.71
N ASP A 46 4.00 11.63 12.93
CA ASP A 46 5.19 12.24 13.54
C ASP A 46 6.50 11.57 13.04
N SER A 47 6.39 10.58 12.14
CA SER A 47 7.49 9.76 11.61
C SER A 47 7.74 10.06 10.13
N PHE A 48 8.95 9.79 9.65
CA PHE A 48 9.26 9.90 8.23
C PHE A 48 8.44 8.88 7.43
N ASN A 49 7.58 9.36 6.53
CA ASN A 49 6.77 8.51 5.67
C ASN A 49 7.21 8.63 4.21
N LEU A 50 7.10 7.51 3.51
CA LEU A 50 7.40 7.45 2.10
C LEU A 50 6.26 8.08 1.31
N GLU A 51 6.55 9.09 0.49
CA GLU A 51 5.56 9.76 -0.38
C GLU A 51 4.69 8.76 -1.17
N PRO A 52 3.38 8.97 -1.35
CA PRO A 52 2.47 7.93 -1.84
C PRO A 52 2.81 7.50 -3.27
N ILE A 53 3.28 8.44 -4.09
CA ILE A 53 3.76 8.15 -5.45
C ILE A 53 5.00 7.23 -5.40
N VAL A 54 5.93 7.48 -4.47
CA VAL A 54 7.12 6.64 -4.32
C VAL A 54 6.73 5.25 -3.81
N ALA A 55 5.80 5.19 -2.86
CA ALA A 55 5.30 3.95 -2.28
C ALA A 55 4.63 3.07 -3.36
N LEU A 56 3.70 3.65 -4.13
CA LEU A 56 3.05 2.95 -5.24
C LEU A 56 4.05 2.51 -6.32
N SER A 57 5.06 3.33 -6.61
CA SER A 57 6.12 2.97 -7.58
C SER A 57 6.94 1.77 -7.11
N MET A 58 7.24 1.67 -5.81
CA MET A 58 7.93 0.53 -5.23
C MET A 58 7.09 -0.75 -5.33
N ILE A 59 5.79 -0.68 -5.04
CA ILE A 59 4.85 -1.81 -5.19
C ILE A 59 4.80 -2.28 -6.64
N ALA A 60 4.66 -1.36 -7.59
CA ALA A 60 4.56 -1.67 -9.01
C ALA A 60 5.81 -2.42 -9.51
N ARG A 61 6.99 -2.10 -8.98
CA ARG A 61 8.22 -2.83 -9.27
C ARG A 61 8.19 -4.26 -8.71
N THR A 62 7.72 -4.46 -7.48
CA THR A 62 7.73 -5.78 -6.83
C THR A 62 6.82 -6.83 -7.48
N ARG A 63 5.82 -6.41 -8.27
CA ARG A 63 4.92 -7.32 -8.99
C ARG A 63 5.49 -7.92 -10.28
N ASN A 64 6.61 -7.40 -10.77
CA ASN A 64 7.27 -7.85 -12.02
C ASN A 64 8.59 -8.61 -11.78
N GLY A 65 8.80 -9.12 -10.57
CA GLY A 65 9.98 -9.89 -10.18
C GLY A 65 9.68 -11.37 -10.01
#